data_AF-A0A4R7K6B1-F1
#
_entry.id   AF-A0A4R7K6B1-F1
#
_cell.length_a   1.000
_cell.length_b   1.000
_cell.length_c   1.000
_cell.angle_alpha   90.00
_cell.angle_beta   90.00
_cell.angle_gamma   90.00
#
_symmetry.space_group_name_H-M   'P 1'
#
loop_
_entity.id
_entity.type
_entity.pdbx_description
1 polymer ?
#
loop_
_entity_poly.entity_id
_entity_poly.type
_entity_poly.pdbx_seq_one_letter_code
_entity_poly.pdbx_strand_id
1 'polypeptide(L)' 'MLELCRDGKVDLIITKSISRFARNTVIMLEVVRELKDIGVAVYFEKGNTNTLSGDGELMLTV' A
#
# COMPACT_ATOMS: atom_id res chain seq x y z
N MET A 1 0.84 -8.72 -9.83
CA MET A 1 0.39 -7.42 -9.29
C MET A 1 1.57 -6.47 -9.12
N LEU A 2 2.51 -6.77 -8.22
CA LEU A 2 3.67 -5.89 -7.95
C LEU A 2 4.52 -5.63 -9.20
N GLU A 3 4.73 -6.64 -10.05
CA GLU A 3 5.41 -6.44 -11.34
C GLU A 3 4.72 -5.43 -12.26
N LEU A 4 3.38 -5.41 -12.30
CA LEU A 4 2.63 -4.43 -13.09
C LEU A 4 2.77 -3.01 -12.51
N CYS A 5 2.95 -2.90 -11.20
CA CYS A 5 3.21 -1.63 -10.52
C CYS A 5 4.62 -1.13 -10.87
N ARG A 6 5.63 -2.03 -10.84
CA ARG A 6 7.02 -1.75 -11.24
C ARG A 6 7.15 -1.39 -12.73
N ASP A 7 6.33 -1.99 -13.57
CA ASP A 7 6.21 -1.67 -15.00
C ASP A 7 5.49 -0.33 -15.26
N GLY A 8 4.96 0.35 -14.25
CA GLY A 8 4.19 1.59 -14.40
C GLY A 8 2.83 1.39 -15.08
N LYS A 9 2.28 0.16 -15.05
CA LYS A 9 0.96 -0.16 -15.64
C LYS A 9 -0.19 0.00 -14.64
N VAL A 10 0.13 0.19 -13.37
CA VAL A 10 -0.84 0.33 -12.27
C VAL A 10 -0.38 1.45 -11.36
N ASP A 11 -1.20 2.48 -11.23
CA ASP A 11 -0.92 3.65 -10.39
C ASP A 11 -1.67 3.61 -9.04
N LEU A 12 -2.71 2.77 -8.94
CA LEU A 12 -3.56 2.68 -7.76
C LEU A 12 -4.02 1.24 -7.50
N ILE A 13 -3.79 0.78 -6.28
CA ILE A 13 -4.30 -0.47 -5.74
C ILE A 13 -5.42 -0.16 -4.76
N ILE A 14 -6.60 -0.73 -4.96
CA ILE A 14 -7.72 -0.64 -4.03
C ILE A 14 -7.95 -2.01 -3.42
N THR A 15 -8.03 -2.08 -2.09
CA THR A 15 -8.32 -3.32 -1.38
C THR A 15 -9.21 -3.09 -0.18
N LYS A 16 -10.01 -4.10 0.16
CA LYS A 16 -11.00 -3.96 1.22
C LYS A 16 -10.37 -3.73 2.58
N SER A 17 -9.24 -4.37 2.89
CA SER A 17 -8.57 -4.25 4.20
C SER A 17 -7.12 -4.70 4.12
N ILE A 18 -6.30 -4.26 5.08
CA ILE A 18 -4.89 -4.63 5.21
C ILE A 18 -4.70 -6.15 5.19
N SER A 19 -5.53 -6.90 5.92
CA SER A 19 -5.45 -8.37 5.99
C SER A 19 -5.71 -9.07 4.65
N ARG A 20 -6.36 -8.40 3.68
CA ARG A 20 -6.53 -8.93 2.31
C ARG A 20 -5.35 -8.58 1.40
N PHE A 21 -4.55 -7.59 1.80
CA PHE A 21 -3.36 -7.18 1.08
C PHE A 21 -2.13 -8.00 1.49
N ALA A 22 -1.95 -8.23 2.79
CA ALA A 22 -0.81 -8.98 3.30
C ALA A 22 -1.14 -9.78 4.56
N ARG A 23 -0.45 -10.92 4.72
CA ARG A 23 -0.53 -11.79 5.91
C ARG A 23 0.56 -11.50 6.95
N ASN A 24 1.58 -10.72 6.58
CA ASN A 24 2.69 -10.36 7.44
C ASN A 24 2.86 -8.84 7.44
N THR A 25 2.82 -8.27 8.63
CA THR A 25 2.86 -6.83 8.90
C THR A 25 4.19 -6.18 8.51
N VAL A 26 5.31 -6.91 8.56
CA VAL A 26 6.63 -6.38 8.17
C VAL A 26 6.71 -6.27 6.65
N ILE A 27 6.42 -7.38 5.95
CA ILE A 27 6.47 -7.45 4.48
C ILE A 27 5.51 -6.44 3.85
N MET A 28 4.34 -6.22 4.45
CA MET A 28 3.38 -5.24 3.92
C MET A 28 3.92 -3.81 3.93
N LEU A 29 4.67 -3.42 4.97
CA LEU A 29 5.21 -2.07 5.10
C LEU A 29 6.34 -1.85 4.10
N GLU A 30 7.18 -2.87 3.88
CA GLU A 30 8.21 -2.84 2.83
C GLU A 30 7.59 -2.67 1.45
N VAL A 31 6.56 -3.45 1.13
CA VAL A 31 5.86 -3.38 -0.16
C VAL A 31 5.14 -2.04 -0.34
N VAL A 32 4.45 -1.53 0.68
CA VAL A 32 3.76 -0.24 0.59
C VAL A 32 4.76 0.91 0.40
N ARG A 33 5.92 0.87 1.07
CA ARG A 33 6.99 1.86 0.86
C ARG A 33 7.56 1.77 -0.56
N GLU A 34 7.88 0.57 -1.02
CA GLU A 34 8.36 0.34 -2.38
C GLU A 34 7.37 0.90 -3.42
N LEU A 35 6.08 0.56 -3.27
CA LEU A 35 5.01 1.04 -4.15
C LEU A 35 4.91 2.58 -4.11
N LYS A 36 5.03 3.20 -2.94
CA LYS A 36 5.03 4.66 -2.80
C LYS A 36 6.22 5.30 -3.52
N ASP A 37 7.42 4.74 -3.39
CA ASP A 37 8.64 5.25 -4.05
C ASP A 37 8.54 5.21 -5.58
N ILE A 38 7.82 4.23 -6.13
CA ILE A 38 7.56 4.14 -7.58
C ILE A 38 6.29 4.87 -8.02
N GLY A 39 5.64 5.62 -7.13
CA GLY A 39 4.46 6.45 -7.44
C GLY A 39 3.12 5.71 -7.44
N VAL A 40 3.06 4.50 -6.90
CA VAL A 40 1.85 3.66 -6.83
C VAL A 40 1.18 3.78 -5.46
N ALA A 41 -0.10 4.19 -5.47
CA ALA A 41 -0.90 4.36 -4.27
C ALA A 41 -1.59 3.04 -3.84
N VAL A 42 -1.77 2.84 -2.53
CA VAL A 42 -2.60 1.75 -1.97
C VAL A 42 -3.71 2.35 -1.12
N TYR A 43 -4.96 2.05 -1.45
CA TYR A 43 -6.14 2.52 -0.75
C TYR A 43 -6.85 1.36 -0.05
N PHE A 44 -7.01 1.48 1.27
CA PHE A 44 -7.69 0.51 2.11
C PHE A 44 -9.10 1.00 2.46
N GLU A 45 -10.12 0.37 1.87
CA GLU A 45 -11.51 0.80 2.07
C GLU A 45 -11.98 0.66 3.52
N LYS A 46 -11.60 -0.42 4.20
CA LYS A 46 -11.90 -0.65 5.62
C LYS A 46 -10.80 -0.01 6.44
N GLY A 47 -11.11 1.15 7.01
CA GLY A 47 -10.16 1.99 7.75
C GLY A 47 -10.00 3.39 7.17
N ASN A 48 -10.44 3.61 5.92
CA ASN A 48 -10.35 4.91 5.21
C ASN A 48 -8.90 5.43 5.12
N THR A 49 -7.92 4.52 5.13
CA THR A 49 -6.50 4.87 5.11
C THR A 49 -5.99 4.81 3.67
N ASN A 50 -5.53 5.97 3.18
CA ASN A 50 -4.81 6.08 1.92
C ASN A 50 -3.31 6.15 2.23
N THR A 51 -2.50 5.25 1.66
CA THR A 51 -1.05 5.22 1.92
C THR A 51 -0.28 6.37 1.26
N LEU A 52 -0.90 7.09 0.32
CA LEU A 52 -0.30 8.26 -0.33
C LEU A 52 -0.54 9.57 0.44
N SER A 53 -1.66 9.67 1.15
CA SER A 53 -1.92 10.74 2.11
C SER A 53 -1.19 10.43 3.41
N GLY A 54 -0.65 11.42 4.12
CA GLY A 54 0.17 11.24 5.34
C GLY A 54 -0.44 10.41 6.50
N ASP A 55 -1.67 9.92 6.35
CA ASP A 55 -2.32 8.92 7.22
C ASP A 55 -1.62 7.56 7.19
N GLY A 56 -0.95 7.21 6.07
CA GLY A 56 -0.16 5.98 5.96
C GLY A 56 1.08 5.93 6.86
N GLU A 57 1.61 7.08 7.29
CA GLU A 57 2.74 7.16 8.23
C GLU A 57 2.38 6.67 9.63
N LEU A 58 1.13 6.84 10.05
CA LEU A 58 0.61 6.33 11.33
C LEU A 58 0.58 4.79 11.39
N MET A 59 0.42 4.11 10.25
CA MET A 59 0.56 2.64 10.19
C MET A 59 2.01 2.15 10.31
N LEU A 60 2.99 3.01 10.04
CA LEU A 60 4.42 2.68 9.97
C LEU A 60 5.18 2.97 11.27
N THR A 61 4.51 3.51 12.31
CA THR A 61 5.14 4.00 13.55
C THR A 61 4.95 3.06 14.75
N VAL A 62 4.79 1.75 14.54
CA VAL A 62 4.80 0.75 15.64
C VAL A 62 6.09 -0.06 15.66
#